data_AF-A0A226HVA2-F1
#
_entry.id   AF-A0A226HVA2-F1
#
_cell.length_a   1.000
_cell.length_b   1.000
_cell.length_c   1.000
_cell.angle_alpha   90.00
_cell.angle_beta   90.00
_cell.angle_gamma   90.00
#
_symmetry.space_group_name_H-M   'P 1'
#
loop_
_entity.id
_entity.type
_entity.pdbx_description
1 polymer ?
#
loop_
_entity_poly.entity_id
_entity_poly.type
_entity_poly.pdbx_seq_one_letter_code
_entity_poly.pdbx_strand_id
1 'polypeptide(L)'
;MKDNQTKKYYWGIGLENETYLQFADPLIVSGEFIQEKIGFEKYSIDYRKCYKPESLAPVLKKAFNLNESYTVSRMMNSHSLEKLDINYQHKTLSPLKSLSNTENGEVNTQPRENPDYLGKSIMELFLEDQPYNIQSMITQRNKTMGSVHFDGDSIEFVTKYFENRTVVDSCRELKATKKLFIDKINESRILNGKLDFPDYNNGLNMFMTNQENLVLFNNGTYHFHITLPSLTEDSRIVDYNDFEKTHSNAIYLLQWFEPFFIATLGSPDIMGVISDTYSMDKKFTLGSMRNAMSRYIGVGTYNKAMPKGKILTYKVDDFRKLLKFKKEENIWWRDQVEAEMEYEMLSEIGLDFNQEKMYQSGFEFRSFDEFPTQYLNDVLFSIILICEHSLNLPNVQWAHDSKAWNNLVFKTLKMGYSTEINEEEKNEVLNLLQLLNSSDENYNTLKTEFEAIVMLDEFFFKILEVLHHKYKENNICLDAMYGQKTNFPPKWDNFNKYQTERHLKQIGSFCEN
;
A
#
# COMPACT_ATOMS: atom_id res chain seq x y z
N MET A 1 -34.56 25.62 -25.78
CA MET A 1 -33.33 25.25 -25.05
C MET A 1 -32.29 24.92 -26.10
N LYS A 2 -31.20 25.68 -26.20
CA LYS A 2 -30.12 25.33 -27.13
C LYS A 2 -29.48 24.06 -26.57
N ASP A 3 -29.35 23.02 -27.39
CA ASP A 3 -28.59 21.82 -27.04
C ASP A 3 -27.19 22.24 -26.59
N ASN A 4 -26.94 22.18 -25.29
CA ASN A 4 -25.58 22.21 -24.76
C ASN A 4 -24.93 20.91 -25.23
N GLN A 5 -24.37 20.89 -26.44
CA GLN A 5 -23.44 19.81 -26.82
C GLN A 5 -22.15 20.04 -26.03
N THR A 6 -21.95 19.19 -25.03
CA THR A 6 -21.02 19.33 -23.89
C THR A 6 -19.66 18.70 -24.14
N LYS A 7 -19.09 18.87 -25.34
CA LYS A 7 -17.78 18.29 -25.64
C LYS A 7 -16.69 18.96 -24.77
N LYS A 8 -16.09 18.20 -23.83
CA LYS A 8 -15.10 18.72 -22.86
C LYS A 8 -14.05 17.67 -22.51
N TYR A 9 -12.88 18.14 -22.07
CA TYR A 9 -11.88 17.28 -21.44
C TYR A 9 -12.28 16.97 -20.00
N TYR A 10 -12.16 15.68 -19.67
CA TYR A 10 -12.44 15.09 -18.38
C TYR A 10 -11.18 14.40 -17.85
N TRP A 11 -10.88 14.56 -16.57
CA TRP A 11 -9.88 13.79 -15.85
C TRP A 11 -10.39 13.52 -14.44
N GLY A 12 -9.68 12.69 -13.67
CA GLY A 12 -10.08 12.44 -12.30
C GLY A 12 -8.93 12.00 -11.41
N ILE A 13 -8.99 12.45 -10.15
CA ILE A 13 -8.08 12.04 -9.08
C ILE A 13 -8.91 11.74 -7.85
N GLY A 14 -8.88 10.48 -7.41
CA GLY A 14 -9.47 10.00 -6.17
C GLY A 14 -8.43 9.28 -5.33
N LEU A 15 -8.50 9.45 -4.01
CA LEU A 15 -7.57 8.83 -3.06
C LEU A 15 -8.36 7.97 -2.10
N GLU A 16 -7.89 6.75 -1.88
CA GLU A 16 -8.31 5.88 -0.79
C GLU A 16 -7.09 5.66 0.13
N ASN A 17 -7.30 5.72 1.44
CA ASN A 17 -6.28 5.35 2.42
C ASN A 17 -6.90 4.40 3.44
N GLU A 18 -6.53 3.13 3.33
CA GLU A 18 -6.84 2.12 4.33
C GLU A 18 -5.76 2.19 5.41
N THR A 19 -6.17 2.49 6.64
CA THR A 19 -5.24 2.65 7.77
C THR A 19 -5.87 2.12 9.06
N TYR A 20 -5.14 2.26 10.16
CA TYR A 20 -5.54 1.87 11.50
C TYR A 20 -5.44 3.08 12.43
N LEU A 21 -5.94 2.97 13.65
CA LEU A 21 -5.67 3.95 14.70
C LEU A 21 -4.70 3.34 15.71
N GLN A 22 -3.87 4.19 16.30
CA GLN A 22 -2.88 3.80 17.30
C GLN A 22 -3.11 4.63 18.57
N PHE A 23 -3.04 4.00 19.74
CA PHE A 23 -2.96 4.75 21.00
C PHE A 23 -1.58 5.42 21.13
N ALA A 24 -1.56 6.67 21.56
CA ALA A 24 -0.33 7.43 21.79
C ALA A 24 0.58 6.75 22.82
N ASP A 25 -0.01 6.11 23.84
CA ASP A 25 0.73 5.34 24.84
C ASP A 25 0.97 3.90 24.37
N PRO A 26 2.23 3.48 24.18
CA PRO A 26 2.55 2.10 23.83
C PRO A 26 2.31 1.16 25.02
N LEU A 27 2.32 -0.15 24.74
CA LEU A 27 2.36 -1.16 25.78
C LEU A 27 3.81 -1.60 26.01
N ILE A 28 4.20 -1.75 27.28
CA ILE A 28 5.48 -2.32 27.68
C ILE A 28 5.27 -3.81 27.97
N VAL A 29 6.03 -4.67 27.29
CA VAL A 29 5.95 -6.14 27.43
C VAL A 29 7.35 -6.73 27.61
N SER A 30 7.44 -7.92 28.21
CA SER A 30 8.71 -8.64 28.29
C SER A 30 9.10 -9.25 26.93
N GLY A 31 10.39 -9.53 26.73
CA GLY A 31 10.81 -10.30 25.56
C GLY A 31 10.22 -11.71 25.53
N GLU A 32 9.98 -12.33 26.70
CA GLU A 32 9.24 -13.60 26.82
C GLU A 32 7.84 -13.48 26.21
N PHE A 33 7.11 -12.41 26.54
CA PHE A 33 5.79 -12.17 25.97
C PHE A 33 5.84 -12.07 24.44
N ILE A 34 6.80 -11.32 23.88
CA ILE A 34 6.94 -11.21 22.42
C ILE A 34 7.21 -12.57 21.77
N GLN A 35 8.09 -13.37 22.36
CA GLN A 35 8.42 -14.70 21.81
C GLN A 35 7.25 -15.68 21.84
N GLU A 36 6.41 -15.62 22.88
CA GLU A 36 5.33 -16.60 23.10
C GLU A 36 3.98 -16.18 22.52
N LYS A 37 3.74 -14.88 22.37
CA LYS A 37 2.40 -14.33 22.09
C LYS A 37 2.23 -13.82 20.67
N ILE A 38 3.05 -14.24 19.71
CA ILE A 38 2.76 -13.98 18.29
C ILE A 38 1.50 -14.75 17.86
N GLY A 39 0.46 -14.00 17.53
CA GLY A 39 -0.85 -14.50 17.13
C GLY A 39 -1.37 -13.80 15.88
N PHE A 40 -2.70 -13.75 15.79
CA PHE A 40 -3.42 -13.18 14.66
C PHE A 40 -4.56 -12.31 15.17
N GLU A 41 -5.00 -11.37 14.35
CA GLU A 41 -6.19 -10.57 14.65
C GLU A 41 -7.44 -11.47 14.56
N LYS A 42 -8.34 -11.38 15.53
CA LYS A 42 -9.45 -12.34 15.74
C LYS A 42 -10.41 -12.50 14.55
N TYR A 43 -10.60 -11.43 13.79
CA TYR A 43 -11.57 -11.30 12.71
C TYR A 43 -10.90 -11.21 11.32
N SER A 44 -9.57 -11.10 11.25
CA SER A 44 -8.78 -11.08 10.02
C SER A 44 -8.13 -12.43 9.68
N ILE A 45 -7.41 -12.45 8.55
CA ILE A 45 -6.62 -13.59 8.10
C ILE A 45 -5.44 -13.81 9.06
N ASP A 46 -5.11 -15.08 9.30
CA ASP A 46 -3.92 -15.47 10.05
C ASP A 46 -2.65 -15.34 9.18
N TYR A 47 -2.06 -14.15 9.16
CA TYR A 47 -0.84 -13.85 8.40
C TYR A 47 0.39 -14.64 8.86
N ARG A 48 0.35 -15.31 10.03
CA ARG A 48 1.44 -16.22 10.44
C ARG A 48 1.59 -17.38 9.47
N LYS A 49 0.51 -17.76 8.78
CA LYS A 49 0.50 -18.81 7.75
C LYS A 49 1.19 -18.41 6.46
N CYS A 50 1.53 -17.13 6.29
CA CYS A 50 2.34 -16.66 5.17
C CYS A 50 3.85 -16.85 5.43
N TYR A 51 4.24 -17.28 6.62
CA TYR A 51 5.63 -17.59 6.97
C TYR A 51 5.85 -19.10 6.93
N LYS A 52 7.01 -19.53 6.43
CA LYS A 52 7.42 -20.94 6.46
C LYS A 52 7.42 -21.44 7.91
N PRO A 53 7.01 -22.69 8.19
CA PRO A 53 7.06 -23.26 9.53
C PRO A 53 8.43 -23.06 10.19
N GLU A 54 8.43 -22.72 11.49
CA GLU A 54 9.64 -22.53 12.31
C GLU A 54 10.55 -21.35 11.91
N SER A 55 10.16 -20.50 10.96
CA SER A 55 10.97 -19.35 10.53
C SER A 55 11.03 -18.21 11.56
N LEU A 56 9.92 -17.94 12.27
CA LEU A 56 9.78 -16.79 13.17
C LEU A 56 10.48 -16.98 14.52
N ALA A 57 10.35 -18.15 15.14
CA ALA A 57 10.78 -18.37 16.52
C ALA A 57 12.29 -18.11 16.75
N PRO A 58 13.22 -18.54 15.87
CA PRO A 58 14.65 -18.22 16.00
C PRO A 58 14.93 -16.72 15.94
N VAL A 59 14.22 -15.98 15.10
CA VAL A 59 14.39 -14.53 14.88
C VAL A 59 13.94 -13.76 16.13
N LEU A 60 12.77 -14.10 16.65
CA LEU A 60 12.23 -13.50 17.88
C LEU A 60 13.15 -13.76 19.09
N LYS A 61 13.62 -15.00 19.25
CA LYS A 61 14.56 -15.39 20.32
C LYS A 61 15.87 -14.60 20.27
N LYS A 62 16.33 -14.27 19.07
CA LYS A 62 17.59 -13.54 18.87
C LYS A 62 17.46 -12.06 19.22
N ALA A 63 16.33 -11.43 18.86
CA ALA A 63 16.10 -10.00 19.07
C ALA A 63 15.61 -9.64 20.48
N PHE A 64 14.78 -10.48 21.10
CA PHE A 64 14.05 -10.10 22.31
C PHE A 64 14.48 -10.92 23.51
N ASN A 65 15.29 -10.36 24.40
CA ASN A 65 15.75 -11.00 25.62
C ASN A 65 14.60 -11.18 26.62
N LEU A 66 14.48 -12.39 27.20
CA LEU A 66 13.40 -12.75 28.13
C LEU A 66 13.30 -11.80 29.33
N ASN A 67 14.42 -11.26 29.80
CA ASN A 67 14.50 -10.41 31.00
C ASN A 67 14.45 -8.90 30.68
N GLU A 68 14.32 -8.52 29.41
CA GLU A 68 14.22 -7.12 28.99
C GLU A 68 12.77 -6.76 28.65
N SER A 69 12.51 -5.45 28.64
CA SER A 69 11.20 -4.89 28.31
C SER A 69 11.26 -4.12 27.00
N TYR A 70 10.25 -4.30 26.18
CA TYR A 70 10.14 -3.72 24.85
C TYR A 70 8.80 -2.99 24.70
N THR A 71 8.74 -2.09 23.74
CA THR A 71 7.52 -1.36 23.40
C THR A 71 6.82 -2.02 22.21
N VAL A 72 5.51 -2.21 22.34
CA VAL A 72 4.63 -2.67 21.27
C VAL A 72 3.47 -1.70 21.10
N SER A 73 2.98 -1.56 19.87
CA SER A 73 1.89 -0.63 19.59
C SER A 73 0.56 -1.19 20.11
N ARG A 74 -0.35 -0.29 20.49
CA ARG A 74 -1.74 -0.62 20.80
C ARG A 74 -2.60 -0.05 19.67
N MET A 75 -3.26 -0.94 18.94
CA MET A 75 -3.92 -0.60 17.68
C MET A 75 -5.43 -0.80 17.77
N MET A 76 -6.17 0.05 17.06
CA MET A 76 -7.58 -0.17 16.75
C MET A 76 -7.76 -0.27 15.24
N ASN A 77 -8.55 -1.27 14.87
CA ASN A 77 -8.95 -1.55 13.51
C ASN A 77 -10.46 -1.30 13.35
N SER A 78 -11.03 -1.47 12.16
CA SER A 78 -12.48 -1.31 11.95
C SER A 78 -13.29 -2.20 12.90
N HIS A 79 -12.84 -3.44 13.09
CA HIS A 79 -13.48 -4.41 13.97
C HIS A 79 -13.46 -3.98 15.43
N SER A 80 -12.42 -3.28 15.87
CA SER A 80 -12.36 -2.69 17.22
C SER A 80 -13.51 -1.71 17.39
N LEU A 81 -13.73 -0.84 16.41
CA LEU A 81 -14.77 0.20 16.45
C LEU A 81 -16.19 -0.39 16.36
N GLU A 82 -16.39 -1.41 15.52
CA GLU A 82 -17.73 -1.94 15.23
C GLU A 82 -18.17 -3.11 16.14
N LYS A 83 -17.21 -3.91 16.63
CA LYS A 83 -17.51 -5.20 17.30
C LYS A 83 -17.17 -5.20 18.78
N LEU A 84 -16.47 -4.20 19.29
CA LEU A 84 -16.16 -4.07 20.71
C LEU A 84 -16.98 -2.97 21.37
N ASP A 85 -17.26 -3.11 22.65
CA ASP A 85 -17.69 -2.01 23.50
C ASP A 85 -16.49 -1.25 24.10
N ILE A 86 -16.77 -0.24 24.92
CA ILE A 86 -15.74 0.59 25.57
C ILE A 86 -14.87 -0.16 26.60
N ASN A 87 -15.29 -1.36 27.03
CA ASN A 87 -14.50 -2.25 27.88
C ASN A 87 -13.78 -3.33 27.06
N TYR A 88 -13.74 -3.14 25.73
CA TYR A 88 -13.17 -4.05 24.75
C TYR A 88 -13.79 -5.46 24.78
N GLN A 89 -15.03 -5.59 25.26
CA GLN A 89 -15.75 -6.84 25.19
C GLN A 89 -16.31 -7.02 23.78
N HIS A 90 -16.15 -8.23 23.25
CA HIS A 90 -16.69 -8.55 21.93
C HIS A 90 -18.21 -8.67 21.99
N LYS A 91 -18.90 -8.18 20.96
CA LYS A 91 -20.35 -8.37 20.79
C LYS A 91 -20.77 -9.85 20.79
N THR A 92 -19.95 -10.69 20.17
CA THR A 92 -20.17 -12.14 20.09
C THR A 92 -18.95 -12.91 20.57
N LEU A 93 -19.20 -13.97 21.32
CA LEU A 93 -18.18 -14.96 21.67
C LEU A 93 -17.92 -15.87 20.46
N SER A 94 -16.65 -16.23 20.26
CA SER A 94 -16.31 -17.25 19.27
C SER A 94 -17.05 -18.54 19.63
N PRO A 95 -17.56 -19.30 18.64
CA PRO A 95 -18.09 -20.62 18.94
C PRO A 95 -17.00 -21.42 19.65
N LEU A 96 -17.31 -21.99 20.81
CA LEU A 96 -16.45 -22.99 21.44
C LEU A 96 -16.12 -24.02 20.35
N LYS A 97 -14.83 -24.26 20.08
CA LYS A 97 -14.42 -25.42 19.27
C LYS A 97 -15.13 -26.62 19.89
N SER A 98 -16.11 -27.20 19.19
CA SER A 98 -16.77 -28.39 19.69
C SER A 98 -15.72 -29.51 19.68
N LEU A 99 -15.27 -29.90 20.86
CA LEU A 99 -14.69 -31.22 21.07
C LEU A 99 -15.82 -32.23 20.90
N SER A 100 -16.20 -32.54 19.66
CA SER A 100 -17.09 -33.66 19.36
C SER A 100 -16.76 -34.21 17.98
N ASN A 101 -16.03 -35.33 17.99
CA ASN A 101 -16.10 -36.33 16.95
C ASN A 101 -17.56 -36.81 16.88
N THR A 102 -18.33 -36.33 15.91
CA THR A 102 -19.51 -37.06 15.46
C THR A 102 -19.50 -37.10 13.95
N GLU A 103 -19.28 -38.30 13.44
CA GLU A 103 -19.60 -38.69 12.07
C GLU A 103 -21.07 -38.32 11.82
N ASN A 104 -21.28 -37.32 10.94
CA ASN A 104 -22.53 -36.82 10.35
C ASN A 104 -22.86 -35.34 10.68
N GLY A 105 -22.53 -34.47 9.73
CA GLY A 105 -23.45 -33.46 9.20
C GLY A 105 -23.67 -32.16 9.99
N GLU A 106 -23.20 -31.05 9.41
CA GLU A 106 -23.58 -29.64 9.65
C GLU A 106 -23.45 -29.08 11.07
N VAL A 107 -22.29 -28.49 11.32
CA VAL A 107 -22.02 -27.64 12.48
C VAL A 107 -22.65 -26.26 12.23
N ASN A 108 -23.87 -26.04 12.74
CA ASN A 108 -24.47 -24.70 12.77
C ASN A 108 -23.96 -23.93 14.00
N THR A 109 -22.70 -23.47 13.93
CA THR A 109 -22.09 -22.64 14.99
C THR A 109 -22.58 -21.20 14.88
N GLN A 110 -23.79 -20.93 15.37
CA GLN A 110 -24.26 -19.56 15.55
C GLN A 110 -23.41 -18.89 16.65
N PRO A 111 -22.83 -17.70 16.39
CA PRO A 111 -22.13 -16.92 17.41
C PRO A 111 -23.06 -16.62 18.59
N ARG A 112 -22.62 -16.88 19.81
CA ARG A 112 -23.39 -16.54 21.02
C ARG A 112 -23.11 -15.09 21.40
N GLU A 113 -24.15 -14.33 21.74
CA GLU A 113 -23.98 -12.99 22.31
C GLU A 113 -23.13 -13.08 23.60
N ASN A 114 -22.22 -12.12 23.75
CA ASN A 114 -21.40 -12.03 24.94
C ASN A 114 -22.18 -11.33 26.06
N PRO A 115 -22.46 -11.99 27.21
CA PRO A 115 -23.20 -11.36 28.31
C PRO A 115 -22.46 -10.17 28.92
N ASP A 116 -21.14 -10.08 28.74
CA ASP A 116 -20.31 -8.99 29.27
C ASP A 116 -20.28 -7.76 28.33
N TYR A 117 -20.86 -7.87 27.14
CA TYR A 117 -20.97 -6.75 26.19
C TYR A 117 -22.02 -5.74 26.64
N LEU A 118 -21.65 -4.47 26.72
CA LEU A 118 -22.49 -3.37 27.21
C LEU A 118 -23.63 -2.94 26.28
N GLY A 119 -23.89 -3.69 25.21
CA GLY A 119 -25.02 -3.50 24.29
C GLY A 119 -24.78 -2.54 23.12
N LYS A 120 -23.78 -1.66 23.18
CA LYS A 120 -23.39 -0.76 22.08
C LYS A 120 -21.89 -0.85 21.79
N SER A 121 -21.53 -0.71 20.52
CA SER A 121 -20.14 -0.66 20.10
C SER A 121 -19.50 0.70 20.38
N ILE A 122 -18.17 0.76 20.33
CA ILE A 122 -17.41 2.01 20.42
C ILE A 122 -17.92 3.01 19.37
N MET A 123 -18.15 2.56 18.13
CA MET A 123 -18.66 3.42 17.05
C MET A 123 -20.10 3.86 17.27
N GLU A 124 -20.98 2.99 17.80
CA GLU A 124 -22.37 3.38 18.11
C GLU A 124 -22.41 4.45 19.20
N LEU A 125 -21.60 4.29 20.26
CA LEU A 125 -21.47 5.29 21.33
C LEU A 125 -20.82 6.57 20.83
N PHE A 126 -19.79 6.48 19.98
CA PHE A 126 -19.17 7.64 19.36
C PHE A 126 -20.21 8.50 18.64
N LEU A 127 -21.06 7.90 17.81
CA LEU A 127 -21.94 8.61 16.89
C LEU A 127 -23.22 9.15 17.53
N GLU A 128 -23.62 8.65 18.71
CA GLU A 128 -24.88 9.02 19.38
C GLU A 128 -24.98 10.53 19.66
N ASP A 129 -23.90 11.14 20.14
CA ASP A 129 -23.83 12.55 20.49
C ASP A 129 -23.23 13.45 19.38
N GLN A 130 -22.95 12.88 18.21
CA GLN A 130 -22.28 13.61 17.14
C GLN A 130 -23.27 14.35 16.24
N PRO A 131 -22.93 15.54 15.75
CA PRO A 131 -23.77 16.26 14.80
C PRO A 131 -23.85 15.52 13.46
N TYR A 132 -24.91 15.82 12.70
CA TYR A 132 -25.23 15.12 11.45
C TYR A 132 -24.04 15.02 10.48
N ASN A 133 -23.22 16.07 10.36
CA ASN A 133 -22.07 16.09 9.45
C ASN A 133 -21.00 15.04 9.80
N ILE A 134 -20.83 14.70 11.09
CA ILE A 134 -19.93 13.63 11.52
C ILE A 134 -20.59 12.27 11.30
N GLN A 135 -21.88 12.14 11.64
CA GLN A 135 -22.61 10.90 11.37
C GLN A 135 -22.70 10.57 9.87
N SER A 136 -22.79 11.57 8.99
CA SER A 136 -22.83 11.39 7.54
C SER A 136 -21.47 11.11 6.92
N MET A 137 -20.39 11.36 7.66
CA MET A 137 -19.03 11.06 7.23
C MET A 137 -18.77 9.56 7.25
N ILE A 138 -19.38 8.82 8.18
CA ILE A 138 -19.24 7.36 8.28
C ILE A 138 -20.26 6.68 7.36
N THR A 139 -19.81 5.73 6.56
CA THR A 139 -20.72 4.90 5.76
C THR A 139 -21.51 3.97 6.66
N GLN A 140 -22.84 4.01 6.53
CA GLN A 140 -23.81 3.21 7.28
C GLN A 140 -24.75 2.50 6.30
N ARG A 141 -25.50 1.48 6.74
CA ARG A 141 -26.46 0.75 5.89
C ARG A 141 -27.46 1.67 5.16
N ASN A 142 -27.84 2.78 5.80
CA ASN A 142 -28.75 3.80 5.27
C ASN A 142 -28.03 5.04 4.73
N LYS A 143 -26.69 5.10 4.80
CA LYS A 143 -25.84 6.19 4.32
C LYS A 143 -24.63 5.61 3.59
N THR A 144 -24.81 5.26 2.32
CA THR A 144 -23.80 4.52 1.55
C THR A 144 -22.65 5.38 1.01
N MET A 145 -22.70 6.69 1.23
CA MET A 145 -21.82 7.66 0.60
C MET A 145 -20.98 8.45 1.62
N GLY A 146 -20.58 7.86 2.76
CA GLY A 146 -19.67 8.48 3.73
C GLY A 146 -18.21 8.47 3.25
N SER A 147 -17.37 9.40 3.69
CA SER A 147 -15.94 9.45 3.33
C SER A 147 -15.06 8.57 4.22
N VAL A 148 -15.64 7.89 5.20
CA VAL A 148 -14.99 6.89 6.05
C VAL A 148 -15.77 5.58 5.95
N HIS A 149 -15.08 4.51 5.58
CA HIS A 149 -15.62 3.16 5.48
C HIS A 149 -14.88 2.22 6.42
N PHE A 150 -15.58 1.17 6.82
CA PHE A 150 -15.00 0.04 7.53
C PHE A 150 -15.00 -1.12 6.54
N ASP A 151 -13.87 -1.32 5.84
CA ASP A 151 -13.69 -2.39 4.86
C ASP A 151 -12.71 -3.42 5.41
N GLY A 152 -13.16 -4.67 5.52
CA GLY A 152 -12.40 -5.72 6.19
C GLY A 152 -11.93 -5.26 7.57
N ASP A 153 -10.63 -5.33 7.82
CA ASP A 153 -9.98 -4.94 9.06
C ASP A 153 -9.51 -3.48 9.10
N SER A 154 -9.46 -2.77 7.98
CA SER A 154 -8.95 -1.40 7.93
C SER A 154 -10.05 -0.35 8.07
N ILE A 155 -9.65 0.87 8.44
CA ILE A 155 -10.49 2.06 8.35
C ILE A 155 -10.07 2.79 7.08
N GLU A 156 -11.00 2.88 6.12
CA GLU A 156 -10.74 3.42 4.80
C GLU A 156 -11.25 4.87 4.71
N PHE A 157 -10.35 5.80 4.43
CA PHE A 157 -10.66 7.20 4.18
C PHE A 157 -10.64 7.47 2.68
N VAL A 158 -11.73 7.99 2.12
CA VAL A 158 -11.85 8.22 0.69
C VAL A 158 -12.21 9.66 0.36
N THR A 159 -11.64 10.21 -0.71
CA THR A 159 -12.09 11.46 -1.29
C THR A 159 -13.42 11.28 -2.02
N LYS A 160 -14.32 12.26 -1.90
CA LYS A 160 -15.64 12.27 -2.53
C LYS A 160 -15.69 12.93 -3.89
N TYR A 161 -14.87 13.95 -4.09
CA TYR A 161 -14.79 14.62 -5.37
C TYR A 161 -13.74 13.92 -6.24
N PHE A 162 -14.09 13.68 -7.51
CA PHE A 162 -13.23 12.96 -8.46
C PHE A 162 -13.04 13.73 -9.76
N GLU A 163 -14.15 14.10 -10.42
CA GLU A 163 -14.15 14.76 -11.72
C GLU A 163 -13.40 16.10 -11.69
N ASN A 164 -12.45 16.23 -12.61
CA ASN A 164 -11.62 17.41 -12.86
C ASN A 164 -10.94 17.95 -11.59
N ARG A 165 -10.65 17.05 -10.64
CA ARG A 165 -9.92 17.38 -9.41
C ARG A 165 -8.43 17.50 -9.66
N THR A 166 -7.79 18.26 -8.78
CA THR A 166 -6.35 18.40 -8.77
C THR A 166 -5.74 17.55 -7.66
N VAL A 167 -4.46 17.18 -7.79
CA VAL A 167 -3.68 16.51 -6.75
C VAL A 167 -3.77 17.28 -5.43
N VAL A 168 -3.55 18.60 -5.48
CA VAL A 168 -3.57 19.46 -4.30
C VAL A 168 -4.93 19.42 -3.59
N ASP A 169 -6.03 19.46 -4.35
CA ASP A 169 -7.38 19.44 -3.78
C ASP A 169 -7.73 18.08 -3.17
N SER A 170 -7.43 16.98 -3.86
CA SER A 170 -7.70 15.63 -3.36
C SER A 170 -6.86 15.31 -2.11
N CYS A 171 -5.59 15.72 -2.09
CA CYS A 171 -4.73 15.63 -0.89
C CYS A 171 -5.29 16.43 0.29
N ARG A 172 -5.77 17.66 0.04
CA ARG A 172 -6.34 18.52 1.08
C ARG A 172 -7.61 17.91 1.67
N GLU A 173 -8.47 17.37 0.82
CA GLU A 173 -9.71 16.69 1.20
C GLU A 173 -9.46 15.46 2.08
N LEU A 174 -8.52 14.58 1.66
CA LEU A 174 -8.16 13.40 2.44
C LEU A 174 -7.61 13.78 3.82
N LYS A 175 -6.67 14.74 3.86
CA LYS A 175 -6.08 15.25 5.12
C LYS A 175 -7.15 15.85 6.04
N ALA A 176 -8.05 16.66 5.49
CA ALA A 176 -9.13 17.27 6.26
C ALA A 176 -10.08 16.21 6.84
N THR A 177 -10.42 15.18 6.06
CA THR A 177 -11.30 14.09 6.52
C THR A 177 -10.64 13.26 7.62
N LYS A 178 -9.40 12.82 7.42
CA LYS A 178 -8.62 12.10 8.45
C LYS A 178 -8.53 12.92 9.73
N LYS A 179 -8.17 14.20 9.62
CA LYS A 179 -8.07 15.12 10.76
C LYS A 179 -9.40 15.27 11.50
N LEU A 180 -10.49 15.51 10.77
CA LEU A 180 -11.81 15.68 11.37
C LEU A 180 -12.24 14.42 12.15
N PHE A 181 -12.03 13.24 11.58
CA PHE A 181 -12.36 11.98 12.25
C PHE A 181 -11.55 11.78 13.54
N ILE A 182 -10.23 11.92 13.48
CA ILE A 182 -9.35 11.68 14.64
C ILE A 182 -9.53 12.75 15.73
N ASP A 183 -9.78 14.00 15.36
CA ASP A 183 -10.07 15.06 16.33
C ASP A 183 -11.40 14.74 17.05
N LYS A 184 -12.45 14.37 16.31
CA LYS A 184 -13.79 14.14 16.90
C LYS A 184 -13.85 12.91 17.79
N ILE A 185 -13.19 11.81 17.41
CA ILE A 185 -13.15 10.62 18.26
C ILE A 185 -12.40 10.89 19.56
N ASN A 186 -11.29 11.65 19.53
CA ASN A 186 -10.55 12.05 20.73
C ASN A 186 -11.33 13.06 21.59
N GLU A 187 -11.97 14.06 20.98
CA GLU A 187 -12.82 15.04 21.67
C GLU A 187 -13.99 14.38 22.41
N SER A 188 -14.54 13.29 21.86
CA SER A 188 -15.65 12.55 22.47
C SER A 188 -15.27 11.84 23.77
N ARG A 189 -13.97 11.55 23.98
CA ARG A 189 -13.45 10.84 25.18
C ARG A 189 -14.14 9.51 25.49
N ILE A 190 -14.72 8.86 24.48
CA ILE A 190 -15.33 7.53 24.61
C ILE A 190 -14.30 6.44 24.97
N LEU A 191 -13.02 6.69 24.68
CA LEU A 191 -11.91 5.79 24.95
C LEU A 191 -10.93 6.43 25.94
N ASN A 192 -10.36 5.60 26.80
CA ASN A 192 -9.28 6.00 27.71
C ASN A 192 -7.95 6.02 26.94
N GLY A 193 -7.50 7.22 26.57
CA GLY A 193 -6.25 7.46 25.85
C GLY A 193 -6.46 8.23 24.56
N LYS A 194 -5.40 8.87 24.08
CA LYS A 194 -5.41 9.59 22.80
C LYS A 194 -5.11 8.63 21.66
N LEU A 195 -5.90 8.70 20.60
CA LEU A 195 -5.68 8.00 19.34
C LEU A 195 -4.99 8.93 18.34
N ASP A 196 -4.10 8.37 17.54
CA ASP A 196 -3.47 9.01 16.39
C ASP A 196 -3.43 8.01 15.22
N PHE A 197 -3.08 8.49 14.01
CA PHE A 197 -2.72 7.59 12.91
C PHE A 197 -1.28 7.10 13.10
N PRO A 198 -0.94 5.86 12.70
CA PRO A 198 0.43 5.38 12.75
C PRO A 198 1.37 6.25 11.90
N ASP A 199 2.52 6.61 12.46
CA ASP A 199 3.57 7.32 11.74
C ASP A 199 4.39 6.39 10.82
N TYR A 200 4.35 5.08 11.10
CA TYR A 200 4.99 4.00 10.35
C TYR A 200 4.39 2.64 10.72
N ASN A 201 4.75 1.59 9.98
CA ASN A 201 4.41 0.22 10.36
C ASN A 201 5.26 -0.24 11.56
N ASN A 202 4.64 -0.47 12.72
CA ASN A 202 5.37 -0.90 13.93
C ASN A 202 5.84 -2.36 13.90
N GLY A 203 5.31 -3.22 13.04
CA GLY A 203 5.68 -4.64 12.94
C GLY A 203 5.31 -5.54 14.14
N LEU A 204 5.10 -4.99 15.34
CA LEU A 204 4.61 -5.69 16.53
C LEU A 204 3.45 -4.93 17.15
N ASN A 205 2.24 -5.46 16.98
CA ASN A 205 1.01 -4.72 17.28
C ASN A 205 0.04 -5.54 18.12
N MET A 206 -0.51 -4.93 19.16
CA MET A 206 -1.63 -5.49 19.92
C MET A 206 -2.92 -4.79 19.51
N PHE A 207 -3.79 -5.49 18.79
CA PHE A 207 -5.12 -4.97 18.46
C PHE A 207 -6.06 -5.10 19.65
N MET A 208 -6.94 -4.12 19.86
CA MET A 208 -7.89 -4.17 20.98
C MET A 208 -8.89 -5.33 20.86
N THR A 209 -9.07 -5.88 19.66
CA THR A 209 -9.84 -7.12 19.38
C THR A 209 -9.12 -8.40 19.81
N ASN A 210 -7.82 -8.35 20.11
CA ASN A 210 -7.05 -9.47 20.63
C ASN A 210 -5.92 -8.96 21.54
N GLN A 211 -6.24 -8.73 22.81
CA GLN A 211 -5.30 -8.22 23.81
C GLN A 211 -4.35 -9.30 24.37
N GLU A 212 -4.49 -10.56 23.94
CA GLU A 212 -3.65 -11.67 24.39
C GLU A 212 -2.46 -11.92 23.47
N ASN A 213 -2.48 -11.39 22.24
CA ASN A 213 -1.50 -11.70 21.21
C ASN A 213 -0.98 -10.44 20.50
N LEU A 214 0.21 -10.57 19.93
CA LEU A 214 0.82 -9.61 19.02
C LEU A 214 0.66 -10.06 17.58
N VAL A 215 0.38 -9.11 16.69
CA VAL A 215 0.15 -9.31 15.26
C VAL A 215 1.26 -8.63 14.47
N LEU A 216 1.81 -9.36 13.49
CA LEU A 216 2.94 -8.92 12.66
C LEU A 216 2.53 -8.09 11.44
N PHE A 217 1.31 -8.32 10.92
CA PHE A 217 0.87 -7.77 9.63
C PHE A 217 -0.24 -6.73 9.81
N ASN A 218 0.06 -5.47 9.51
CA ASN A 218 -0.88 -4.35 9.59
C ASN A 218 -0.41 -3.14 8.76
N ASN A 219 0.02 -3.38 7.52
CA ASN A 219 0.36 -2.29 6.62
C ASN A 219 -0.93 -1.59 6.18
N GLY A 220 -1.06 -0.31 6.54
CA GLY A 220 -1.96 0.57 5.82
C GLY A 220 -1.57 0.64 4.34
N THR A 221 -2.42 1.21 3.51
CA THR A 221 -2.17 1.40 2.08
C THR A 221 -2.77 2.68 1.57
N TYR A 222 -2.25 3.14 0.43
CA TYR A 222 -2.94 4.10 -0.41
C TYR A 222 -3.35 3.44 -1.72
N HIS A 223 -4.58 3.71 -2.16
CA HIS A 223 -4.98 3.49 -3.53
C HIS A 223 -5.22 4.82 -4.24
N PHE A 224 -4.73 4.93 -5.47
CA PHE A 224 -4.86 6.12 -6.29
C PHE A 224 -5.70 5.84 -7.52
N HIS A 225 -6.85 6.49 -7.59
CA HIS A 225 -7.74 6.46 -8.73
C HIS A 225 -7.39 7.61 -9.68
N ILE A 226 -7.01 7.28 -10.90
CA ILE A 226 -6.54 8.26 -11.89
C ILE A 226 -7.27 8.05 -13.20
N THR A 227 -7.83 9.13 -13.75
CA THR A 227 -8.26 9.19 -15.15
C THR A 227 -7.48 10.29 -15.83
N LEU A 228 -6.71 9.94 -16.87
CA LEU A 228 -5.95 10.89 -17.66
C LEU A 228 -6.88 11.75 -18.53
N PRO A 229 -6.47 12.97 -18.93
CA PRO A 229 -7.29 13.87 -19.73
C PRO A 229 -7.87 13.20 -20.97
N SER A 230 -9.18 13.04 -20.98
CA SER A 230 -9.94 12.28 -21.99
C SER A 230 -11.09 13.11 -22.52
N LEU A 231 -11.31 13.05 -23.82
CA LEU A 231 -12.39 13.82 -24.46
C LEU A 231 -13.73 13.12 -24.25
N THR A 232 -14.70 13.87 -23.73
CA THR A 232 -16.06 13.38 -23.49
C THR A 232 -17.09 14.22 -24.23
N GLU A 233 -18.20 13.59 -24.62
CA GLU A 233 -19.40 14.23 -25.16
C GLU A 233 -20.60 13.63 -24.43
N ASP A 234 -21.45 14.48 -23.84
CA ASP A 234 -22.61 14.09 -23.03
C ASP A 234 -22.24 13.05 -21.94
N SER A 235 -21.13 13.33 -21.25
CA SER A 235 -20.55 12.50 -20.19
C SER A 235 -20.17 11.07 -20.63
N ARG A 236 -19.85 10.89 -21.91
CA ARG A 236 -19.33 9.62 -22.44
C ARG A 236 -18.00 9.86 -23.13
N ILE A 237 -17.05 8.95 -22.93
CA ILE A 237 -15.80 8.92 -23.68
C ILE A 237 -16.09 8.87 -25.19
N VAL A 238 -15.51 9.81 -25.94
CA VAL A 238 -15.71 9.93 -27.39
C VAL A 238 -14.98 8.81 -28.15
N ASP A 239 -13.71 8.58 -27.82
CA ASP A 239 -12.89 7.51 -28.39
C ASP A 239 -12.44 6.56 -27.29
N TYR A 240 -13.19 5.47 -27.13
CA TYR A 240 -12.93 4.50 -26.08
C TYR A 240 -11.69 3.64 -26.36
N ASN A 241 -11.35 3.44 -27.64
CA ASN A 241 -10.14 2.68 -27.99
C ASN A 241 -8.88 3.47 -27.63
N ASP A 242 -8.88 4.78 -27.91
CA ASP A 242 -7.80 5.67 -27.51
C ASP A 242 -7.72 5.81 -25.99
N PHE A 243 -8.86 5.92 -25.30
CA PHE A 243 -8.93 5.92 -23.83
C PHE A 243 -8.27 4.67 -23.24
N GLU A 244 -8.67 3.48 -23.69
CA GLU A 244 -8.14 2.21 -23.19
C GLU A 244 -6.64 2.09 -23.48
N LYS A 245 -6.21 2.44 -24.70
CA LYS A 245 -4.80 2.41 -25.10
C LYS A 245 -3.96 3.35 -24.24
N THR A 246 -4.42 4.58 -24.04
CA THR A 246 -3.71 5.61 -23.27
C THR A 246 -3.55 5.19 -21.81
N HIS A 247 -4.62 4.73 -21.16
CA HIS A 247 -4.55 4.28 -19.77
C HIS A 247 -3.74 3.01 -19.60
N SER A 248 -3.85 2.04 -20.52
CA SER A 248 -3.04 0.81 -20.46
C SER A 248 -1.55 1.10 -20.64
N ASN A 249 -1.19 2.03 -21.52
CA ASN A 249 0.20 2.45 -21.73
C ASN A 249 0.76 3.14 -20.47
N ALA A 250 -0.05 3.98 -19.80
CA ALA A 250 0.31 4.60 -18.54
C ALA A 250 0.52 3.57 -17.42
N ILE A 251 -0.39 2.59 -17.29
CA ILE A 251 -0.24 1.50 -16.30
C ILE A 251 1.06 0.74 -16.55
N TYR A 252 1.33 0.32 -17.79
CA TYR A 252 2.56 -0.41 -18.11
C TYR A 252 3.80 0.40 -17.76
N LEU A 253 3.81 1.72 -18.01
CA LEU A 253 4.92 2.56 -17.58
C LEU A 253 5.03 2.63 -16.05
N LEU A 254 3.93 2.79 -15.33
CA LEU A 254 3.94 2.84 -13.87
C LEU A 254 4.46 1.53 -13.24
N GLN A 255 4.18 0.37 -13.83
CA GLN A 255 4.75 -0.91 -13.40
C GLN A 255 6.29 -0.91 -13.44
N TRP A 256 6.89 -0.28 -14.45
CA TRP A 256 8.35 -0.09 -14.48
C TRP A 256 8.86 0.72 -13.30
N PHE A 257 8.02 1.57 -12.70
CA PHE A 257 8.39 2.40 -11.56
C PHE A 257 8.09 1.79 -10.18
N GLU A 258 7.34 0.70 -10.09
CA GLU A 258 7.00 0.06 -8.81
C GLU A 258 8.22 -0.28 -7.93
N PRO A 259 9.34 -0.81 -8.45
CA PRO A 259 10.53 -1.04 -7.63
C PRO A 259 11.03 0.24 -6.94
N PHE A 260 11.02 1.39 -7.61
CA PHE A 260 11.52 2.61 -6.99
C PHE A 260 10.59 3.14 -5.88
N PHE A 261 9.27 2.98 -6.05
CA PHE A 261 8.32 3.28 -4.99
C PHE A 261 8.50 2.35 -3.79
N ILE A 262 8.71 1.05 -4.01
CA ILE A 262 8.99 0.10 -2.92
C ILE A 262 10.29 0.48 -2.19
N ALA A 263 11.36 0.81 -2.91
CA ALA A 263 12.66 1.17 -2.32
C ALA A 263 12.62 2.44 -1.46
N THR A 264 11.68 3.35 -1.73
CA THR A 264 11.60 4.66 -1.08
C THR A 264 10.44 4.79 -0.10
N LEU A 265 9.37 4.01 -0.25
CA LEU A 265 8.13 4.14 0.53
C LEU A 265 7.67 2.82 1.18
N GLY A 266 8.19 1.67 0.76
CA GLY A 266 7.73 0.37 1.24
C GLY A 266 8.00 0.14 2.73
N SER A 267 7.17 -0.70 3.36
CA SER A 267 7.29 -1.08 4.77
C SER A 267 8.02 -2.42 4.93
N PRO A 268 9.26 -2.42 5.47
CA PRO A 268 10.00 -3.66 5.71
C PRO A 268 9.24 -4.60 6.66
N ASP A 269 9.54 -5.90 6.56
CA ASP A 269 9.17 -6.84 7.62
C ASP A 269 10.16 -6.68 8.78
N ILE A 270 9.67 -6.50 10.01
CA ILE A 270 10.54 -6.41 11.20
C ILE A 270 11.43 -7.66 11.34
N MET A 271 10.96 -8.83 10.89
CA MET A 271 11.76 -10.06 10.86
C MET A 271 12.93 -9.95 9.88
N GLY A 272 12.77 -9.20 8.79
CA GLY A 272 13.82 -8.87 7.83
C GLY A 272 14.89 -8.01 8.49
N VAL A 273 14.47 -6.94 9.17
CA VAL A 273 15.38 -6.03 9.88
C VAL A 273 16.16 -6.78 10.97
N ILE A 274 15.50 -7.61 11.78
CA ILE A 274 16.16 -8.41 12.81
C ILE A 274 17.18 -9.37 12.19
N SER A 275 16.76 -10.11 11.16
CA SER A 275 17.63 -11.08 10.50
C SER A 275 18.88 -10.43 9.92
N ASP A 276 18.73 -9.29 9.25
CA ASP A 276 19.85 -8.56 8.69
C ASP A 276 20.81 -8.05 9.78
N THR A 277 20.26 -7.42 10.83
CA THR A 277 21.01 -6.89 11.98
C THR A 277 21.87 -7.95 12.65
N TYR A 278 21.34 -9.16 12.83
CA TYR A 278 22.05 -10.26 13.49
C TYR A 278 22.68 -11.26 12.52
N SER A 279 22.74 -10.95 11.22
CA SER A 279 23.33 -11.80 10.18
C SER A 279 22.78 -13.24 10.19
N MET A 280 21.46 -13.38 10.33
CA MET A 280 20.79 -14.69 10.36
C MET A 280 20.60 -15.26 8.94
N ASP A 281 20.50 -16.59 8.85
CA ASP A 281 20.25 -17.29 7.59
C ASP A 281 18.81 -17.09 7.07
N LYS A 282 17.86 -16.83 7.97
CA LYS A 282 16.42 -16.67 7.68
C LYS A 282 16.14 -15.33 7.01
N LYS A 283 15.74 -15.28 5.73
CA LYS A 283 15.54 -14.03 5.00
C LYS A 283 14.06 -13.64 4.87
N PHE A 284 13.78 -12.35 5.05
CA PHE A 284 12.46 -11.75 4.90
C PHE A 284 12.62 -10.42 4.14
N THR A 285 11.53 -9.81 3.70
CA THR A 285 11.61 -8.59 2.89
C THR A 285 12.07 -7.38 3.71
N LEU A 286 13.01 -6.61 3.17
CA LEU A 286 13.38 -5.27 3.64
C LEU A 286 12.69 -4.16 2.83
N GLY A 287 12.07 -4.50 1.69
CA GLY A 287 11.37 -3.54 0.84
C GLY A 287 9.91 -3.33 1.25
N SER A 288 9.08 -4.36 1.12
CA SER A 288 7.65 -4.23 1.41
C SER A 288 7.04 -5.59 1.73
N MET A 289 6.59 -5.71 2.97
CA MET A 289 5.87 -6.89 3.46
C MET A 289 4.59 -7.16 2.66
N ARG A 290 3.84 -6.10 2.32
CA ARG A 290 2.60 -6.20 1.54
C ARG A 290 2.90 -6.65 0.11
N ASN A 291 3.88 -6.07 -0.57
CA ASN A 291 4.20 -6.44 -1.95
C ASN A 291 4.88 -7.81 -2.07
N ALA A 292 5.55 -8.29 -1.02
CA ALA A 292 6.18 -9.60 -1.01
C ALA A 292 5.18 -10.76 -0.84
N MET A 293 4.17 -10.62 0.02
CA MET A 293 3.32 -11.76 0.42
C MET A 293 1.81 -11.49 0.52
N SER A 294 1.32 -10.27 0.26
CA SER A 294 -0.11 -9.98 0.36
C SER A 294 -0.94 -10.83 -0.61
N ARG A 295 -2.14 -11.19 -0.17
CA ARG A 295 -3.15 -11.84 -1.01
C ARG A 295 -3.70 -10.91 -2.08
N TYR A 296 -3.83 -9.61 -1.77
CA TYR A 296 -4.64 -8.68 -2.57
C TYR A 296 -3.82 -7.71 -3.43
N ILE A 297 -2.52 -7.62 -3.17
CA ILE A 297 -1.58 -6.76 -3.92
C ILE A 297 -0.46 -7.61 -4.52
N GLY A 298 -0.03 -7.25 -5.72
CA GLY A 298 1.14 -7.80 -6.40
C GLY A 298 1.95 -6.69 -7.06
N VAL A 299 3.08 -7.02 -7.70
CA VAL A 299 3.95 -6.08 -8.41
C VAL A 299 4.04 -6.49 -9.88
N GLY A 300 3.70 -5.58 -10.79
CA GLY A 300 3.65 -5.79 -12.24
C GLY A 300 2.52 -6.68 -12.74
N THR A 301 1.52 -6.99 -11.90
CA THR A 301 0.57 -8.07 -12.15
C THR A 301 -0.59 -7.71 -13.07
N TYR A 302 -0.83 -6.43 -13.37
CA TYR A 302 -1.76 -6.03 -14.42
C TYR A 302 -1.21 -6.41 -15.79
N ASN A 303 -2.09 -6.95 -16.63
CA ASN A 303 -1.85 -7.18 -18.04
C ASN A 303 -3.09 -6.79 -18.83
N LYS A 304 -2.93 -6.13 -19.98
CA LYS A 304 -4.04 -5.68 -20.85
C LYS A 304 -4.99 -6.79 -21.33
N ALA A 305 -4.56 -8.05 -21.27
CA ALA A 305 -5.41 -9.20 -21.62
C ALA A 305 -6.37 -9.61 -20.48
N MET A 306 -6.19 -9.07 -19.28
CA MET A 306 -7.04 -9.36 -18.13
C MET A 306 -8.38 -8.63 -18.23
N PRO A 307 -9.43 -9.13 -17.56
CA PRO A 307 -10.70 -8.43 -17.48
C PRO A 307 -10.55 -7.07 -16.78
N LYS A 308 -11.49 -6.16 -17.06
CA LYS A 308 -11.59 -4.84 -16.41
C LYS A 308 -12.52 -4.91 -15.19
N GLY A 309 -12.44 -3.92 -14.30
CA GLY A 309 -13.26 -3.79 -13.09
C GLY A 309 -12.51 -4.09 -11.80
N LYS A 310 -13.25 -4.23 -10.69
CA LYS A 310 -12.67 -4.57 -9.37
C LYS A 310 -12.25 -6.05 -9.36
N ILE A 311 -10.96 -6.31 -9.51
CA ILE A 311 -10.37 -7.64 -9.40
C ILE A 311 -9.42 -7.65 -8.19
N LEU A 312 -9.62 -8.62 -7.30
CA LEU A 312 -8.84 -8.72 -6.06
C LEU A 312 -7.65 -9.64 -6.21
N THR A 313 -7.85 -10.76 -6.90
CA THR A 313 -6.85 -11.82 -7.03
C THR A 313 -6.92 -12.46 -8.41
N TYR A 314 -5.82 -13.09 -8.79
CA TYR A 314 -5.70 -13.93 -9.99
C TYR A 314 -5.01 -15.25 -9.62
N LYS A 315 -5.36 -16.35 -10.29
CA LYS A 315 -4.70 -17.64 -10.04
C LYS A 315 -3.27 -17.60 -10.56
N VAL A 316 -2.31 -18.03 -9.74
CA VAL A 316 -0.87 -18.01 -10.10
C VAL A 316 -0.61 -18.85 -11.36
N ASP A 317 -1.23 -20.02 -11.49
CA ASP A 317 -1.06 -20.88 -12.68
C ASP A 317 -1.64 -20.26 -13.95
N ASP A 318 -2.70 -19.46 -13.84
CA ASP A 318 -3.27 -18.74 -14.98
C ASP A 318 -2.42 -17.52 -15.33
N PHE A 319 -1.90 -16.81 -14.33
CA PHE A 319 -0.97 -15.70 -14.54
C PHE A 319 0.31 -16.17 -15.24
N ARG A 320 0.83 -17.33 -14.84
CA ARG A 320 2.04 -17.92 -15.42
C ARG A 320 1.91 -18.18 -16.92
N LYS A 321 0.70 -18.38 -17.44
CA LYS A 321 0.46 -18.53 -18.89
C LYS A 321 0.67 -17.24 -19.67
N LEU A 322 0.65 -16.08 -19.00
CA LEU A 322 0.92 -14.78 -19.59
C LEU A 322 2.43 -14.48 -19.65
N LEU A 323 3.23 -15.11 -18.79
CA LEU A 323 4.67 -14.90 -18.70
C LEU A 323 5.42 -15.56 -19.87
N LYS A 324 6.54 -14.95 -20.27
CA LYS A 324 7.40 -15.46 -21.36
C LYS A 324 8.45 -16.49 -20.92
N PHE A 325 8.48 -16.82 -19.64
CA PHE A 325 9.43 -17.74 -19.03
C PHE A 325 8.73 -18.75 -18.13
N LYS A 326 9.40 -19.87 -17.89
CA LYS A 326 8.91 -20.98 -17.07
C LYS A 326 9.38 -20.85 -15.62
N LYS A 327 8.75 -21.62 -14.72
CA LYS A 327 9.08 -21.60 -13.29
C LYS A 327 10.53 -22.00 -13.02
N GLU A 328 11.02 -22.98 -13.77
CA GLU A 328 12.36 -23.55 -13.60
C GLU A 328 13.48 -22.55 -13.95
N GLU A 329 13.15 -21.51 -14.72
CA GLU A 329 14.10 -20.44 -15.06
C GLU A 329 14.29 -19.45 -13.90
N ASN A 330 13.39 -19.46 -12.90
CA ASN A 330 13.42 -18.61 -11.70
C ASN A 330 13.62 -17.11 -11.99
N ILE A 331 13.04 -16.62 -13.10
CA ILE A 331 13.12 -15.21 -13.50
C ILE A 331 12.06 -14.39 -12.77
N TRP A 332 10.86 -14.92 -12.57
CA TRP A 332 9.80 -14.19 -11.88
C TRP A 332 10.26 -13.79 -10.49
N TRP A 333 10.16 -12.50 -10.14
CA TRP A 333 10.47 -12.04 -8.78
C TRP A 333 9.76 -12.86 -7.70
N ARG A 334 8.53 -13.33 -7.98
CA ARG A 334 7.74 -14.13 -7.04
C ARG A 334 8.34 -15.52 -6.80
N ASP A 335 8.88 -16.13 -7.84
CA ASP A 335 9.56 -17.43 -7.73
C ASP A 335 10.89 -17.26 -6.96
N GLN A 336 11.59 -16.15 -7.17
CA GLN A 336 12.80 -15.80 -6.41
C GLN A 336 12.49 -15.57 -4.92
N VAL A 337 11.39 -14.89 -4.59
CA VAL A 337 10.91 -14.74 -3.20
C VAL A 337 10.59 -16.10 -2.58
N GLU A 338 9.84 -16.97 -3.27
CA GLU A 338 9.50 -18.32 -2.79
C GLU A 338 10.75 -19.16 -2.49
N ALA A 339 11.78 -19.02 -3.34
CA ALA A 339 13.04 -19.75 -3.24
C ALA A 339 13.98 -19.22 -2.14
N GLU A 340 14.12 -17.90 -2.00
CA GLU A 340 15.15 -17.28 -1.15
C GLU A 340 14.64 -16.75 0.19
N MET A 341 13.34 -16.50 0.33
CA MET A 341 12.76 -15.94 1.55
C MET A 341 11.95 -16.97 2.33
N GLU A 342 11.65 -16.65 3.58
CA GLU A 342 10.96 -17.51 4.53
C GLU A 342 9.43 -17.37 4.45
N TYR A 343 8.89 -17.11 3.26
CA TYR A 343 7.46 -16.97 3.00
C TYR A 343 6.85 -18.21 2.36
N GLU A 344 5.61 -18.52 2.76
CA GLU A 344 4.75 -19.51 2.12
C GLU A 344 3.76 -18.77 1.19
N MET A 345 4.02 -18.84 -0.11
CA MET A 345 3.31 -18.04 -1.10
C MET A 345 1.95 -18.66 -1.45
N LEU A 346 0.91 -17.83 -1.52
CA LEU A 346 -0.47 -18.25 -1.83
C LEU A 346 -0.63 -18.71 -3.28
N SER A 347 -1.61 -19.58 -3.55
CA SER A 347 -1.95 -20.02 -4.92
C SER A 347 -2.65 -18.96 -5.78
N GLU A 348 -3.04 -17.85 -5.16
CA GLU A 348 -3.54 -16.64 -5.80
C GLU A 348 -2.53 -15.51 -5.63
N ILE A 349 -2.47 -14.59 -6.60
CA ILE A 349 -1.68 -13.37 -6.56
C ILE A 349 -2.59 -12.15 -6.61
N GLY A 350 -2.24 -11.11 -5.86
CA GLY A 350 -2.93 -9.83 -5.89
C GLY A 350 -2.63 -9.00 -7.14
N LEU A 351 -3.36 -7.91 -7.30
CA LEU A 351 -3.20 -6.99 -8.42
C LEU A 351 -2.64 -5.63 -7.98
N ASP A 352 -1.67 -5.14 -8.73
CA ASP A 352 -1.12 -3.78 -8.65
C ASP A 352 -2.11 -2.72 -9.16
N PHE A 353 -2.86 -3.02 -10.23
CA PHE A 353 -3.86 -2.13 -10.83
C PHE A 353 -5.21 -2.80 -11.05
N ASN A 354 -6.27 -2.02 -10.89
CA ASN A 354 -7.57 -2.29 -11.51
C ASN A 354 -7.84 -1.25 -12.60
N GLN A 355 -7.99 -1.67 -13.84
CA GLN A 355 -8.47 -0.80 -14.91
C GLN A 355 -9.99 -0.70 -14.85
N GLU A 356 -10.55 0.51 -14.93
CA GLU A 356 -12.00 0.71 -14.94
C GLU A 356 -12.74 0.10 -13.73
N LYS A 357 -12.15 0.21 -12.52
CA LYS A 357 -12.78 -0.22 -11.24
C LYS A 357 -14.21 0.34 -11.09
N MET A 358 -14.44 1.58 -11.52
CA MET A 358 -15.74 2.25 -11.45
C MET A 358 -16.16 2.81 -12.81
N TYR A 359 -16.75 1.97 -13.67
CA TYR A 359 -17.23 2.36 -15.01
C TYR A 359 -16.12 3.06 -15.84
N GLN A 360 -16.35 4.29 -16.32
CA GLN A 360 -15.43 5.07 -17.16
C GLN A 360 -14.27 5.72 -16.35
N SER A 361 -13.88 5.14 -15.22
CA SER A 361 -12.68 5.53 -14.47
C SER A 361 -11.43 4.97 -15.16
N GLY A 362 -10.33 5.71 -15.28
CA GLY A 362 -9.10 5.20 -15.88
C GLY A 362 -8.55 3.95 -15.18
N PHE A 363 -7.83 4.13 -14.08
CA PHE A 363 -7.29 3.01 -13.30
C PHE A 363 -7.19 3.36 -11.81
N GLU A 364 -7.14 2.31 -10.99
CA GLU A 364 -6.76 2.35 -9.59
C GLU A 364 -5.37 1.72 -9.45
N PHE A 365 -4.43 2.42 -8.83
CA PHE A 365 -3.09 1.92 -8.48
C PHE A 365 -3.03 1.58 -6.99
N ARG A 366 -2.63 0.37 -6.63
CA ARG A 366 -2.85 -0.24 -5.30
C ARG A 366 -1.58 -0.74 -4.60
N SER A 367 -0.42 -0.63 -5.22
CA SER A 367 0.84 -1.24 -4.75
C SER A 367 1.52 -0.49 -3.60
N PHE A 368 0.96 0.62 -3.13
CA PHE A 368 1.59 1.46 -2.11
C PHE A 368 1.30 0.95 -0.70
N ASP A 369 2.35 0.72 0.09
CA ASP A 369 2.24 0.73 1.55
C ASP A 369 1.86 2.14 2.02
N GLU A 370 1.28 2.26 3.22
CA GLU A 370 1.02 3.56 3.83
C GLU A 370 2.33 4.28 4.16
N PHE A 371 2.36 5.55 3.79
CA PHE A 371 3.45 6.49 4.05
C PHE A 371 2.91 7.83 4.60
N PRO A 372 3.77 8.69 5.16
CA PRO A 372 3.35 9.96 5.76
C PRO A 372 2.61 10.86 4.75
N THR A 373 1.46 11.39 5.16
CA THR A 373 0.61 12.24 4.30
C THR A 373 1.34 13.51 3.80
N GLN A 374 2.46 13.89 4.40
CA GLN A 374 3.30 15.00 3.94
C GLN A 374 3.92 14.72 2.55
N TYR A 375 4.23 13.46 2.22
CA TYR A 375 4.79 13.08 0.91
C TYR A 375 3.72 12.93 -0.18
N LEU A 376 2.44 12.89 0.18
CA LEU A 376 1.35 12.54 -0.74
C LEU A 376 1.28 13.41 -2.00
N ASN A 377 1.56 14.71 -1.88
CA ASN A 377 1.58 15.60 -3.05
C ASN A 377 2.73 15.27 -4.00
N ASP A 378 3.93 15.00 -3.48
CA ASP A 378 5.11 14.70 -4.30
C ASP A 378 5.04 13.30 -4.91
N VAL A 379 4.47 12.33 -4.19
CA VAL A 379 4.22 10.99 -4.73
C VAL A 379 3.21 11.07 -5.87
N LEU A 380 2.06 11.73 -5.68
CA LEU A 380 1.08 11.91 -6.76
C LEU A 380 1.65 12.75 -7.92
N PHE A 381 2.47 13.76 -7.64
CA PHE A 381 3.17 14.51 -8.68
C PHE A 381 4.07 13.59 -9.51
N SER A 382 4.85 12.71 -8.87
CA SER A 382 5.69 11.75 -9.59
C SER A 382 4.86 10.82 -10.47
N ILE A 383 3.71 10.34 -10.00
CA ILE A 383 2.79 9.50 -10.78
C ILE A 383 2.26 10.26 -11.99
N ILE A 384 1.74 11.48 -11.82
CA ILE A 384 1.22 12.29 -12.94
C ILE A 384 2.33 12.64 -13.93
N LEU A 385 3.55 12.89 -13.45
CA LEU A 385 4.72 13.14 -14.29
C LEU A 385 5.10 11.90 -15.12
N ILE A 386 5.04 10.70 -14.54
CA ILE A 386 5.24 9.44 -15.25
C ILE A 386 4.11 9.23 -16.27
N CYS A 387 2.86 9.51 -15.92
CA CYS A 387 1.74 9.46 -16.85
C CYS A 387 1.91 10.44 -18.03
N GLU A 388 2.38 11.67 -17.78
CA GLU A 388 2.72 12.63 -18.84
C GLU A 388 3.78 12.06 -19.79
N HIS A 389 4.82 11.42 -19.23
CA HIS A 389 5.82 10.76 -20.06
C HIS A 389 5.22 9.63 -20.90
N SER A 390 4.27 8.86 -20.35
CA SER A 390 3.59 7.79 -21.09
C SER A 390 2.81 8.29 -22.32
N LEU A 391 2.32 9.54 -22.32
CA LEU A 391 1.66 10.12 -23.51
C LEU A 391 2.65 10.36 -24.66
N ASN A 392 3.93 10.54 -24.32
CA ASN A 392 5.02 10.82 -25.25
C ASN A 392 5.90 9.58 -25.53
N LEU A 393 5.60 8.45 -24.88
CA LEU A 393 6.29 7.17 -25.03
C LEU A 393 5.27 6.07 -25.39
N PRO A 394 4.83 5.97 -26.66
CA PRO A 394 3.81 5.01 -27.06
C PRO A 394 4.36 3.57 -27.09
N ASN A 395 3.49 2.60 -26.80
CA ASN A 395 3.78 1.16 -26.86
C ASN A 395 4.81 0.69 -25.83
N VAL A 396 4.69 1.19 -24.60
CA VAL A 396 5.48 0.70 -23.46
C VAL A 396 5.32 -0.82 -23.35
N GLN A 397 6.45 -1.51 -23.20
CA GLN A 397 6.45 -2.96 -23.06
C GLN A 397 6.06 -3.35 -21.64
N TRP A 398 5.42 -4.51 -21.50
CA TRP A 398 5.04 -5.02 -20.18
C TRP A 398 6.30 -5.33 -19.36
N ALA A 399 6.38 -4.80 -18.15
CA ALA A 399 7.61 -4.84 -17.35
C ALA A 399 8.08 -6.27 -17.02
N HIS A 400 7.12 -7.20 -16.85
CA HIS A 400 7.42 -8.62 -16.62
C HIS A 400 8.22 -9.28 -17.74
N ASP A 401 8.18 -8.77 -18.97
CA ASP A 401 8.96 -9.32 -20.07
C ASP A 401 10.47 -9.06 -19.89
N SER A 402 10.85 -8.10 -19.05
CA SER A 402 12.24 -7.77 -18.77
C SER A 402 12.78 -8.56 -17.58
N LYS A 403 13.86 -9.30 -17.82
CA LYS A 403 14.62 -9.99 -16.76
C LYS A 403 15.22 -9.00 -15.77
N ALA A 404 15.79 -7.89 -16.28
CA ALA A 404 16.38 -6.85 -15.44
C ALA A 404 15.33 -6.21 -14.52
N TRP A 405 14.11 -5.95 -15.02
CA TRP A 405 13.03 -5.45 -14.17
C TRP A 405 12.61 -6.45 -13.08
N ASN A 406 12.41 -7.74 -13.42
CA ASN A 406 12.06 -8.74 -12.41
C ASN A 406 13.16 -8.88 -11.33
N ASN A 407 14.44 -8.84 -11.74
CA ASN A 407 15.56 -8.82 -10.81
C ASN A 407 15.54 -7.58 -9.93
N LEU A 408 15.22 -6.42 -10.49
CA LEU A 408 15.12 -5.17 -9.75
C LEU A 408 13.99 -5.18 -8.71
N VAL A 409 12.81 -5.74 -9.07
CA VAL A 409 11.71 -5.97 -8.10
C VAL A 409 12.20 -6.87 -6.97
N PHE A 410 12.80 -8.03 -7.29
CA PHE A 410 13.29 -8.95 -6.28
C PHE A 410 14.35 -8.32 -5.37
N LYS A 411 15.35 -7.64 -5.95
CA LYS A 411 16.39 -6.91 -5.21
C LYS A 411 15.77 -5.89 -4.27
N THR A 412 14.79 -5.13 -4.75
CA THR A 412 14.10 -4.13 -3.94
C THR A 412 13.32 -4.76 -2.79
N LEU A 413 12.56 -5.83 -3.04
CA LEU A 413 11.89 -6.56 -1.97
C LEU A 413 12.91 -7.11 -0.96
N LYS A 414 14.07 -7.59 -1.42
CA LYS A 414 15.10 -8.18 -0.57
C LYS A 414 15.86 -7.15 0.26
N MET A 415 16.21 -6.00 -0.31
CA MET A 415 17.17 -5.04 0.28
C MET A 415 16.55 -3.69 0.65
N GLY A 416 15.32 -3.40 0.24
CA GLY A 416 14.64 -2.14 0.54
C GLY A 416 15.45 -0.92 0.09
N TYR A 417 15.55 0.08 0.94
CA TYR A 417 16.27 1.33 0.70
C TYR A 417 17.76 1.13 0.35
N SER A 418 18.35 0.00 0.77
CA SER A 418 19.75 -0.33 0.48
C SER A 418 19.95 -0.95 -0.90
N THR A 419 18.93 -0.93 -1.77
CA THR A 419 19.04 -1.51 -3.10
C THR A 419 19.96 -0.67 -3.99
N GLU A 420 21.01 -1.31 -4.49
CA GLU A 420 21.87 -0.76 -5.53
C GLU A 420 21.33 -1.13 -6.92
N ILE A 421 21.52 -0.24 -7.90
CA ILE A 421 21.18 -0.48 -9.30
C ILE A 421 22.44 -0.69 -10.14
N ASN A 422 22.50 -1.80 -10.86
CA ASN A 422 23.66 -2.14 -11.69
C ASN A 422 23.53 -1.58 -13.13
N GLU A 423 24.60 -1.69 -13.91
CA GLU A 423 24.64 -1.17 -15.28
C GLU A 423 23.61 -1.82 -16.22
N GLU A 424 23.32 -3.11 -16.10
CA GLU A 424 22.31 -3.78 -16.92
C GLU A 424 20.92 -3.21 -16.63
N GLU A 425 20.57 -3.08 -15.34
CA GLU A 425 19.30 -2.54 -14.86
C GLU A 425 19.14 -1.06 -15.24
N LYS A 426 20.17 -0.24 -15.08
CA LYS A 426 20.16 1.17 -15.51
C LYS A 426 19.90 1.29 -17.00
N ASN A 427 20.64 0.54 -17.82
CA ASN A 427 20.51 0.59 -19.26
C ASN A 427 19.13 0.14 -19.72
N GLU A 428 18.58 -0.93 -19.15
CA GLU A 428 17.23 -1.39 -19.47
C GLU A 428 16.18 -0.30 -19.20
N VAL A 429 16.22 0.32 -18.02
CA VAL A 429 15.26 1.37 -17.63
C VAL A 429 15.46 2.62 -18.49
N LEU A 430 16.69 3.10 -18.68
CA LEU A 430 16.96 4.32 -19.48
C LEU A 430 16.60 4.13 -20.95
N ASN A 431 16.83 2.94 -21.51
CA ASN A 431 16.46 2.60 -22.89
C ASN A 431 14.94 2.57 -23.05
N LEU A 432 14.21 1.95 -22.12
CA LEU A 432 12.75 1.97 -22.11
C LEU A 432 12.22 3.40 -22.07
N LEU A 433 12.73 4.22 -21.15
CA LEU A 433 12.27 5.59 -20.92
C LEU A 433 12.73 6.58 -21.99
N GLN A 434 13.66 6.20 -22.87
CA GLN A 434 14.22 7.05 -23.93
C GLN A 434 14.66 8.42 -23.39
N LEU A 435 15.33 8.44 -22.23
CA LEU A 435 15.78 9.67 -21.57
C LEU A 435 17.12 10.19 -22.08
N LEU A 436 17.89 9.34 -22.75
CA LEU A 436 19.17 9.69 -23.32
C LEU A 436 19.06 9.73 -24.85
N ASN A 437 19.26 10.90 -25.43
CA ASN A 437 19.35 11.09 -26.87
C ASN A 437 20.74 11.63 -27.22
N SER A 438 21.48 10.90 -28.05
CA SER A 438 22.86 11.28 -28.45
C SER A 438 22.94 12.60 -29.23
N SER A 439 21.82 13.12 -29.69
CA SER A 439 21.72 14.42 -30.36
C SER A 439 21.59 15.60 -29.38
N ASP A 440 21.28 15.34 -28.11
CA ASP A 440 21.10 16.40 -27.11
C ASP A 440 22.45 16.94 -26.63
N GLU A 441 22.59 18.26 -26.50
CA GLU A 441 23.86 18.91 -26.13
C GLU A 441 24.40 18.43 -24.77
N ASN A 442 23.50 18.08 -23.84
CA ASN A 442 23.84 17.60 -22.50
C ASN A 442 23.96 16.07 -22.41
N TYR A 443 23.91 15.33 -23.52
CA TYR A 443 23.90 13.86 -23.52
C TYR A 443 25.04 13.25 -22.71
N ASN A 444 26.29 13.67 -22.97
CA ASN A 444 27.46 13.10 -22.29
C ASN A 444 27.42 13.38 -20.78
N THR A 445 27.03 14.60 -20.39
CA THR A 445 26.89 14.98 -18.99
C THR A 445 25.82 14.12 -18.30
N LEU A 446 24.62 14.05 -18.88
CA LEU A 446 23.51 13.31 -18.28
C LEU A 446 23.79 11.80 -18.21
N LYS A 447 24.43 11.24 -19.24
CA LYS A 447 24.88 9.85 -19.25
C LYS A 447 25.86 9.57 -18.11
N THR A 448 26.90 10.40 -17.96
CA THR A 448 27.88 10.24 -16.86
C THR A 448 27.23 10.41 -15.48
N GLU A 449 26.26 11.32 -15.34
CA GLU A 449 25.50 11.46 -14.09
C GLU A 449 24.73 10.17 -13.74
N PHE A 450 24.04 9.55 -14.70
CA PHE A 450 23.35 8.27 -14.46
C PHE A 450 24.32 7.10 -14.20
N GLU A 451 25.44 7.03 -14.93
CA GLU A 451 26.47 6.01 -14.73
C GLU A 451 27.07 6.09 -13.32
N ALA A 452 27.24 7.29 -12.76
CA ALA A 452 27.82 7.49 -11.42
C ALA A 452 26.90 7.09 -10.26
N ILE A 453 25.58 7.02 -10.47
CA ILE A 453 24.63 6.69 -9.40
C ILE A 453 24.71 5.21 -9.05
N VAL A 454 24.78 4.88 -7.76
CA VAL A 454 24.79 3.48 -7.28
C VAL A 454 23.46 3.10 -6.65
N MET A 455 22.85 4.01 -5.88
CA MET A 455 21.63 3.74 -5.13
C MET A 455 20.38 3.88 -6.00
N LEU A 456 19.42 2.97 -5.79
CA LEU A 456 18.19 2.92 -6.58
C LEU A 456 17.30 4.16 -6.37
N ASP A 457 17.26 4.71 -5.17
CA ASP A 457 16.47 5.90 -4.84
C ASP A 457 17.07 7.18 -5.47
N GLU A 458 18.38 7.34 -5.44
CA GLU A 458 19.08 8.41 -6.16
C GLU A 458 18.80 8.34 -7.66
N PHE A 459 18.83 7.13 -8.24
CA PHE A 459 18.54 6.91 -9.65
C PHE A 459 17.09 7.28 -9.98
N PHE A 460 16.15 6.90 -9.12
CA PHE A 460 14.75 7.25 -9.26
C PHE A 460 14.52 8.76 -9.25
N PHE A 461 15.03 9.47 -8.24
CA PHE A 461 14.85 10.91 -8.16
C PHE A 461 15.58 11.64 -9.30
N LYS A 462 16.67 11.07 -9.83
CA LYS A 462 17.30 11.60 -11.04
C LYS A 462 16.42 11.46 -12.28
N ILE A 463 15.74 10.31 -12.45
CA ILE A 463 14.75 10.14 -13.52
C ILE A 463 13.64 11.19 -13.38
N LEU A 464 13.07 11.35 -12.17
CA LEU A 464 11.99 12.33 -11.93
C LEU A 464 12.45 13.76 -12.20
N GLU A 465 13.68 14.11 -11.86
CA GLU A 465 14.28 15.40 -12.20
C GLU A 465 14.33 15.62 -13.73
N VAL A 466 14.83 14.65 -14.48
CA VAL A 466 14.91 14.74 -15.96
C VAL A 466 13.53 14.86 -16.58
N LEU A 467 12.57 14.04 -16.13
CA LEU A 467 11.19 14.09 -16.60
C LEU A 467 10.55 15.45 -16.30
N HIS A 468 10.75 15.99 -15.10
CA HIS A 468 10.21 17.29 -14.72
C HIS A 468 10.76 18.40 -15.63
N HIS A 469 12.08 18.42 -15.86
CA HIS A 469 12.69 19.39 -16.77
C HIS A 469 12.13 19.30 -18.19
N LYS A 470 11.87 18.08 -18.66
CA LYS A 470 11.32 17.82 -19.99
C LYS A 470 9.88 18.32 -20.15
N TYR A 471 9.04 18.18 -19.11
CA TYR A 471 7.59 18.42 -19.23
C TYR A 471 7.07 19.66 -18.50
N LYS A 472 7.85 20.33 -17.64
CA LYS A 472 7.35 21.47 -16.83
C LYS A 472 6.75 22.63 -17.62
N GLU A 473 7.17 22.84 -18.88
CA GLU A 473 6.63 23.89 -19.75
C GLU A 473 5.67 23.39 -20.84
N ASN A 474 5.70 22.10 -21.17
CA ASN A 474 4.90 21.51 -22.24
C ASN A 474 4.37 20.16 -21.79
N ASN A 475 3.16 20.17 -21.24
CA ASN A 475 2.49 19.00 -20.69
C ASN A 475 0.97 19.15 -20.81
N ILE A 476 0.25 18.03 -20.63
CA ILE A 476 -1.21 18.02 -20.60
C ILE A 476 -1.71 17.61 -19.21
N CYS A 477 -1.12 16.57 -18.66
CA CYS A 477 -1.49 16.00 -17.38
C CYS A 477 -1.11 16.92 -16.21
N LEU A 478 0.06 17.56 -16.20
CA LEU A 478 0.45 18.40 -15.05
C LEU A 478 -0.42 19.65 -14.96
N ASP A 479 -0.67 20.33 -16.08
CA ASP A 479 -1.51 21.53 -16.18
C ASP A 479 -2.95 21.23 -15.79
N ALA A 480 -3.50 20.09 -16.22
CA ALA A 480 -4.87 19.70 -15.88
C ALA A 480 -4.99 19.19 -14.44
N MET A 481 -4.05 18.36 -13.99
CA MET A 481 -4.25 17.48 -12.84
C MET A 481 -3.48 17.88 -11.59
N TYR A 482 -2.40 18.66 -11.68
CA TYR A 482 -1.62 18.98 -10.47
C TYR A 482 -2.22 20.17 -9.68
N GLY A 483 -2.73 21.18 -10.40
CA GLY A 483 -3.44 22.33 -9.81
C GLY A 483 -2.57 23.55 -9.48
N GLN A 484 -1.26 23.48 -9.70
CA GLN A 484 -0.32 24.61 -9.55
C GLN A 484 0.92 24.40 -10.44
N LYS A 485 1.71 25.45 -10.67
CA LYS A 485 3.02 25.28 -11.32
C LYS A 485 4.05 24.71 -10.35
N THR A 486 4.91 23.81 -10.82
CA THR A 486 6.01 23.23 -10.02
C THR A 486 7.36 23.73 -10.52
N ASN A 487 8.10 24.37 -9.63
CA ASN A 487 9.45 24.85 -9.94
C ASN A 487 10.54 23.82 -9.64
N PHE A 488 10.20 22.76 -8.89
CA PHE A 488 11.12 21.72 -8.45
C PHE A 488 10.52 20.34 -8.77
N PRO A 489 11.38 19.34 -9.05
CA PRO A 489 10.92 17.97 -9.25
C PRO A 489 10.37 17.36 -7.95
N PRO A 490 9.50 16.35 -8.03
CA PRO A 490 8.98 15.67 -6.85
C PRO A 490 10.10 14.94 -6.12
N LYS A 491 10.13 15.07 -4.79
CA LYS A 491 11.11 14.41 -3.92
C LYS A 491 10.55 14.20 -2.51
N TRP A 492 10.98 13.13 -1.86
CA TRP A 492 10.70 12.85 -0.45
C TRP A 492 11.89 12.18 0.21
N ASP A 493 11.91 12.19 1.54
CA ASP A 493 12.89 11.42 2.31
C ASP A 493 12.60 9.92 2.20
N ASN A 494 13.64 9.09 2.16
CA ASN A 494 13.47 7.65 2.03
C ASN A 494 12.76 7.07 3.27
N PHE A 495 11.46 6.80 3.14
CA PHE A 495 10.62 6.33 4.23
C PHE A 495 10.86 4.87 4.55
N ASN A 496 11.22 4.03 3.58
CA ASN A 496 11.64 2.65 3.85
C ASN A 496 12.87 2.60 4.79
N LYS A 497 13.83 3.50 4.57
CA LYS A 497 14.97 3.70 5.49
C LYS A 497 14.51 4.11 6.89
N TYR A 498 13.66 5.14 6.98
CA TYR A 498 13.10 5.59 8.26
C TYR A 498 12.41 4.44 9.02
N GLN A 499 11.59 3.64 8.34
CA GLN A 499 10.92 2.48 8.97
C GLN A 499 11.92 1.45 9.48
N THR A 500 12.96 1.15 8.70
CA THR A 500 14.06 0.26 9.13
C THR A 500 14.74 0.78 10.39
N GLU A 501 15.07 2.08 10.45
CA GLU A 501 15.67 2.72 11.63
C GLU A 501 14.75 2.65 12.86
N ARG A 502 13.43 2.80 12.67
CA ARG A 502 12.45 2.63 13.76
C ARG A 502 12.41 1.21 14.29
N HIS A 503 12.46 0.20 13.42
CA HIS A 503 12.54 -1.20 13.85
C HIS A 503 13.86 -1.50 14.59
N LEU A 504 14.99 -0.97 14.12
CA LEU A 504 16.27 -1.08 14.83
C LEU A 504 16.20 -0.50 16.25
N LYS A 505 15.52 0.65 16.40
CA LYS A 505 15.28 1.27 17.71
C LYS A 505 14.39 0.40 18.59
N GLN A 506 13.36 -0.22 18.01
CA GLN A 506 12.44 -1.11 18.73
C GLN A 506 13.13 -2.36 19.29
N ILE A 507 14.13 -2.90 18.57
CA ILE A 507 14.91 -4.08 19.01
C ILE A 507 16.19 -3.71 19.78
N GLY A 508 16.34 -2.44 20.21
CA GLY A 508 17.46 -2.00 21.04
C GLY A 508 18.82 -1.97 20.32
N SER A 509 18.84 -1.95 18.99
CA SER A 509 20.07 -2.03 18.17
C SER A 509 20.42 -0.73 17.43
N PHE A 510 19.70 0.37 17.70
CA PHE A 510 19.95 1.67 17.09
C PHE A 510 20.82 2.56 18.00
N CYS A 511 21.98 3.00 17.50
CA CYS A 511 22.77 4.07 18.10
C CYS A 511 22.39 5.39 17.43
N GLU A 512 21.84 6.35 18.18
CA GLU A 512 21.68 7.73 17.69
C GLU A 512 23.09 8.32 17.48
N ASN A 513 23.47 8.55 16.22
CA ASN A 513 24.70 9.27 15.85
C ASN A 513 24.45 10.79 15.85
#